data_AF-A0A8J5IVW8-F1
#
_entry.id   AF-A0A8J5IVW8-F1
#
_cell.length_a   1.000
_cell.length_b   1.000
_cell.length_c   1.000
_cell.angle_alpha   90.00
_cell.angle_beta   90.00
_cell.angle_gamma   90.00
#
_symmetry.space_group_name_H-M   'P 1'
#
loop_
_entity.id
_entity.type
_entity.pdbx_description
1 polymer ?
#
loop_
_entity_poly.entity_id
_entity_poly.type
_entity_poly.pdbx_seq_one_letter_code
_entity_poly.pdbx_strand_id
1 'polypeptide(L)'
;MFRVVRNGFGGDGVLARMVTTAMKTRDRTIIATATEFEEALFQRWSRSNIKPEDVYTKILDSKEGNLEKAIVARYTEYYDELNPQVYTFNIPRRS
;
A
#
# COMPACT_ATOMS: atom_id res chain seq x y z
N MET A 1 1.91 2.67 -19.95
CA MET A 1 2.77 1.60 -19.37
C MET A 1 2.09 0.81 -18.23
N PHE A 2 1.62 1.47 -17.16
CA PHE A 2 1.10 0.83 -15.93
C PHE A 2 -0.05 -0.20 -16.10
N ARG A 3 -0.92 0.00 -17.11
CA ARG A 3 -2.06 -0.90 -17.40
C ARG A 3 -1.64 -2.27 -17.94
N VAL A 4 -0.53 -2.32 -18.70
CA VAL A 4 -0.07 -3.54 -19.39
C VAL A 4 0.67 -4.45 -18.41
N VAL A 5 1.49 -3.85 -17.54
CA VAL A 5 2.16 -4.52 -16.42
C VAL A 5 1.10 -5.18 -15.50
N ARG A 6 0.05 -4.45 -15.12
CA ARG A 6 -1.03 -4.99 -14.27
C ARG A 6 -1.74 -6.22 -14.86
N ASN A 7 -2.07 -6.19 -16.14
CA ASN A 7 -2.68 -7.35 -16.81
C ASN A 7 -1.67 -8.50 -16.99
N GLY A 8 -0.39 -8.19 -17.16
CA GLY A 8 0.68 -9.19 -17.24
C GLY A 8 1.02 -9.86 -15.91
N PHE A 9 0.77 -9.19 -14.77
CA PHE A 9 1.11 -9.69 -13.43
C PHE A 9 -0.08 -10.24 -12.62
N GLY A 10 -1.30 -10.25 -13.16
CA GLY A 10 -2.45 -10.84 -12.47
C GLY A 10 -3.11 -9.94 -11.43
N GLY A 11 -3.06 -8.61 -11.60
CA GLY A 11 -3.80 -7.65 -10.78
C GLY A 11 -2.95 -6.77 -9.86
N ASP A 12 -3.61 -5.86 -9.14
CA ASP A 12 -2.96 -4.88 -8.26
C ASP A 12 -2.31 -5.53 -7.02
N GLY A 13 -2.80 -6.70 -6.57
CA GLY A 13 -2.24 -7.43 -5.42
C GLY A 13 -0.90 -8.09 -5.67
N VAL A 14 -0.67 -8.64 -6.87
CA VAL A 14 0.63 -9.22 -7.24
C VAL A 14 1.68 -8.11 -7.39
N LEU A 15 1.29 -6.98 -7.98
CA LEU A 15 2.16 -5.83 -8.11
C LEU A 15 2.57 -5.28 -6.73
N ALA A 16 1.62 -5.15 -5.80
CA ALA A 16 1.92 -4.72 -4.44
C ALA A 16 2.91 -5.66 -3.73
N ARG A 17 2.74 -6.99 -3.86
CA ARG A 17 3.69 -7.97 -3.33
C ARG A 17 5.08 -7.85 -3.96
N MET A 18 5.14 -7.65 -5.27
CA MET A 18 6.41 -7.46 -5.97
C MET A 18 7.13 -6.21 -5.49
N VAL A 19 6.41 -5.09 -5.36
CA VAL A 19 6.95 -3.84 -4.83
C VAL A 19 7.49 -4.02 -3.41
N THR A 20 6.73 -4.62 -2.50
CA THR A 20 7.19 -4.88 -1.14
C THR A 20 8.41 -5.82 -1.10
N THR A 21 8.50 -6.76 -2.03
CA THR A 21 9.65 -7.66 -2.14
C THR A 21 10.87 -6.93 -2.73
N ALA A 22 10.66 -6.10 -3.75
CA ALA A 22 11.69 -5.29 -4.39
C ALA A 22 12.30 -4.27 -3.41
N MET A 23 11.51 -3.73 -2.49
CA MET A 23 11.99 -2.85 -1.42
C MET A 23 12.86 -3.57 -0.39
N LYS A 24 12.85 -4.91 -0.33
CA LYS A 24 13.77 -5.68 0.51
C LYS A 24 15.13 -5.93 -0.16
N THR A 25 15.27 -5.61 -1.44
CA THR A 25 16.54 -5.72 -2.17
C THR A 25 17.49 -4.58 -1.75
N ARG A 26 18.80 -4.79 -1.90
CA ARG A 26 19.84 -3.80 -1.56
C ARG A 26 20.10 -2.76 -2.66
N ASP A 27 19.46 -2.90 -3.82
CA ASP A 27 19.62 -2.01 -4.97
C ASP A 27 18.79 -0.75 -4.81
N ARG A 28 19.47 0.40 -4.67
CA ARG A 28 18.81 1.70 -4.51
C ARG A 28 17.92 2.07 -5.69
N THR A 29 18.31 1.72 -6.92
CA THR A 29 17.51 1.97 -8.12
C THR A 29 16.21 1.17 -8.11
N ILE A 30 16.29 -0.09 -7.65
CA ILE A 30 15.11 -0.96 -7.51
C ILE A 30 14.20 -0.44 -6.40
N ILE A 31 14.77 -0.01 -5.27
CA ILE A 31 14.01 0.59 -4.16
C ILE A 31 13.28 1.84 -4.63
N ALA A 32 13.96 2.79 -5.29
CA ALA A 32 13.35 4.03 -5.77
C ALA A 32 12.21 3.77 -6.75
N THR A 33 12.43 2.86 -7.70
CA THR A 33 11.40 2.44 -8.65
C THR A 33 10.22 1.79 -7.92
N ALA A 34 10.49 0.90 -6.95
CA ALA A 34 9.46 0.24 -6.17
C ALA A 34 8.61 1.24 -5.37
N THR A 35 9.22 2.27 -4.78
CA THR A 35 8.51 3.35 -4.08
C THR A 35 7.60 4.13 -5.03
N GLU A 36 8.07 4.50 -6.23
CA GLU A 36 7.21 5.15 -7.24
C GLU A 36 6.00 4.27 -7.64
N PHE A 37 6.22 2.96 -7.77
CA PHE A 37 5.14 2.01 -8.04
C PHE A 37 4.18 1.86 -6.85
N GLU A 38 4.68 1.89 -5.61
CA GLU A 38 3.89 1.85 -4.37
C GLU A 38 2.96 3.07 -4.28
N GLU A 39 3.51 4.27 -4.45
CA GLU A 39 2.74 5.51 -4.41
C GLU A 39 1.69 5.57 -5.53
N ALA A 40 2.03 5.16 -6.74
CA ALA A 40 1.09 5.12 -7.85
C ALA A 40 -0.06 4.12 -7.63
N LEU A 41 0.21 2.99 -6.96
CA LEU A 41 -0.82 2.05 -6.51
C LEU A 41 -1.72 2.69 -5.47
N PHE A 42 -1.14 3.26 -4.42
CA PHE A 42 -1.88 3.85 -3.30
C PHE A 42 -2.73 5.05 -3.73
N GLN A 43 -2.17 5.95 -4.53
CA GLN A 43 -2.92 7.07 -5.11
C GLN A 43 -4.13 6.56 -5.90
N ARG A 44 -3.99 5.45 -6.63
CA ARG A 44 -5.09 4.88 -7.40
C ARG A 44 -6.13 4.19 -6.53
N TRP A 45 -5.71 3.49 -5.48
CA TRP A 45 -6.64 2.88 -4.52
C TRP A 45 -7.45 3.97 -3.82
N SER A 46 -6.80 5.05 -3.40
CA SER A 46 -7.44 6.23 -2.80
C SER A 46 -8.42 6.88 -3.78
N ARG A 47 -8.02 7.13 -5.03
CA ARG A 47 -8.92 7.63 -6.09
C ARG A 47 -10.10 6.71 -6.41
N SER A 48 -9.94 5.41 -6.16
CA SER A 48 -11.01 4.41 -6.34
C SER A 48 -11.87 4.25 -5.09
N ASN A 49 -11.68 5.11 -4.07
CA ASN A 49 -12.36 5.09 -2.78
C ASN A 49 -12.21 3.73 -2.06
N ILE A 50 -11.07 3.07 -2.25
CA ILE A 50 -10.74 1.81 -1.59
C ILE A 50 -10.14 2.14 -0.23
N LYS A 51 -10.83 1.72 0.83
CA LYS A 51 -10.31 1.87 2.19
C LYS A 51 -9.27 0.79 2.50
N PRO A 52 -8.36 1.01 3.45
CA PRO A 52 -7.38 0.00 3.86
C PRO A 52 -8.01 -1.34 4.28
N GLU A 53 -9.19 -1.31 4.90
CA GLU A 53 -9.98 -2.50 5.23
C GLU A 53 -10.42 -3.30 4.00
N ASP A 54 -10.76 -2.61 2.90
CA ASP A 54 -11.18 -3.23 1.64
C ASP A 54 -10.00 -3.73 0.80
N VAL A 55 -8.76 -3.30 1.08
CA VAL A 55 -7.58 -3.75 0.33
C VAL A 55 -7.40 -5.26 0.48
N TYR A 56 -7.65 -5.82 1.66
CA TYR A 56 -7.55 -7.27 1.88
C TYR A 56 -8.46 -8.04 0.93
N THR A 57 -9.73 -7.65 0.84
CA THR A 57 -10.74 -8.38 0.07
C THR A 57 -10.72 -8.04 -1.42
N LYS A 58 -10.49 -6.78 -1.79
CA LYS A 58 -10.55 -6.32 -3.20
C LYS A 58 -9.23 -6.42 -3.96
N ILE A 59 -8.10 -6.39 -3.26
CA ILE A 59 -6.77 -6.32 -3.88
C ILE A 59 -5.95 -7.58 -3.57
N LEU A 60 -6.02 -8.06 -2.32
CA LEU A 60 -5.16 -9.15 -1.84
C LEU A 60 -5.84 -10.52 -1.85
N ASP A 61 -7.05 -10.63 -2.42
CA ASP A 61 -7.85 -11.86 -2.47
C ASP A 61 -8.04 -12.52 -1.09
N SER A 62 -8.26 -11.70 -0.06
CA SER A 62 -8.38 -12.11 1.35
C SER A 62 -7.16 -12.85 1.91
N LYS A 63 -5.97 -12.66 1.33
CA LYS A 63 -4.71 -13.17 1.89
C LYS A 63 -4.21 -12.21 2.97
N GLU A 64 -3.99 -12.72 4.17
CA GLU A 64 -3.49 -11.97 5.34
C GLU A 64 -2.11 -12.44 5.80
N GLY A 65 -1.17 -12.61 4.86
CA GLY A 65 0.22 -12.93 5.21
C GLY A 65 0.96 -11.71 5.80
N ASN A 66 2.19 -11.94 6.27
CA ASN A 66 3.03 -10.88 6.83
C ASN A 66 3.35 -9.77 5.81
N LEU A 67 3.42 -10.10 4.51
CA LEU A 67 3.65 -9.13 3.44
C LEU A 67 2.40 -8.26 3.22
N GLU A 68 1.23 -8.89 3.20
CA GLU A 68 -0.07 -8.25 3.02
C GLU A 68 -0.36 -7.28 4.15
N LYS A 69 -0.09 -7.70 5.39
CA LYS A 69 -0.18 -6.81 6.57
C LYS A 69 0.72 -5.59 6.44
N ALA A 70 1.94 -5.76 5.93
CA ALA A 70 2.85 -4.64 5.70
C ALA A 70 2.36 -3.69 4.59
N ILE A 71 1.80 -4.23 3.49
CA ILE A 71 1.20 -3.43 2.40
C ILE A 71 0.04 -2.60 2.93
N VAL A 72 -0.89 -3.24 3.65
CA VAL A 72 -2.07 -2.55 4.19
C VAL A 72 -1.68 -1.53 5.25
N ALA A 73 -0.71 -1.84 6.11
CA ALA A 73 -0.21 -0.88 7.10
C ALA A 73 0.32 0.40 6.44
N ARG A 74 1.17 0.28 5.42
CA ARG A 74 1.69 1.43 4.66
C ARG A 74 0.61 2.20 3.92
N TYR A 75 -0.35 1.49 3.33
CA TYR A 75 -1.48 2.13 2.67
C TYR A 75 -2.37 2.86 3.68
N THR A 76 -2.53 2.31 4.90
CA THR A 76 -3.27 2.95 5.98
C THR A 76 -2.61 4.26 6.39
N GLU A 77 -1.28 4.28 6.56
CA GLU A 77 -0.51 5.50 6.82
C GLU A 77 -0.70 6.54 5.70
N TYR A 78 -0.55 6.14 4.44
CA TYR A 78 -0.78 7.02 3.29
C TYR A 78 -2.22 7.56 3.22
N TYR A 79 -3.21 6.73 3.53
CA TYR A 79 -4.61 7.12 3.51
C TYR A 79 -4.96 8.08 4.66
N ASP A 80 -4.35 7.90 5.83
CA ASP A 80 -4.48 8.80 6.98
C ASP A 80 -3.81 10.16 6.71
N GLU A 81 -2.67 10.19 6.02
CA GLU A 81 -2.05 11.45 5.58
C GLU A 81 -2.91 12.23 4.59
N LEU A 82 -3.59 11.54 3.67
CA LEU A 82 -4.46 12.16 2.66
C LEU A 82 -5.80 12.65 3.24
N ASN A 83 -6.32 11.94 4.22
CA ASN A 83 -7.50 12.31 4.98
C ASN A 83 -7.04 12.41 6.43
N PRO A 84 -6.44 13.54 6.86
CA PRO A 84 -6.11 13.73 8.25
C PRO A 84 -7.42 13.66 9.01
N GLN A 85 -7.76 12.47 9.49
CA GLN A 85 -8.77 12.35 10.49
C GLN A 85 -8.23 13.20 11.63
N VAL A 86 -9.06 14.15 12.06
CA VAL A 86 -8.82 14.93 13.26
C VAL A 86 -8.76 13.93 14.42
N TYR A 87 -7.63 13.25 14.58
CA TYR A 87 -7.29 12.50 15.76
C TYR A 87 -6.90 13.57 16.77
N THR A 88 -7.91 14.11 17.46
CA THR A 88 -7.72 14.69 18.78
C THR A 88 -7.11 13.60 19.64
N PHE A 89 -5.78 13.55 19.65
CA PHE A 89 -5.02 12.69 20.52
C PHE A 89 -5.25 13.24 21.93
N ASN A 90 -6.32 12.76 22.58
CA ASN A 90 -6.45 12.80 24.02
C ASN A 90 -5.35 11.88 24.56
N ILE A 91 -4.12 12.38 24.60
CA ILE A 91 -2.99 11.74 25.26
C ILE A 91 -3.18 12.05 26.75
N PRO A 92 -3.67 11.14 27.60
CA PRO A 92 -3.42 11.29 29.02
C PRO A 92 -1.89 11.23 29.18
N ARG A 93 -1.32 12.38 29.56
CA ARG A 93 0.08 12.54 29.95
C ARG A 93 0.39 11.41 30.94
N ARG A 94 1.24 10.46 30.54
CA ARG A 94 1.74 9.42 31.42
C ARG A 94 2.46 10.14 32.57
N SER A 95 1.89 10.05 33.77
CA SER A 95 2.41 10.63 35.00
C SER A 95 3.71 9.98 35.43
#